data_AF-A0A813QPN5-F1
#
_entry.id   AF-A0A813QPN5-F1
#
_cell.length_a   1.000
_cell.length_b   1.000
_cell.length_c   1.000
_cell.angle_alpha   90.00
_cell.angle_beta   90.00
_cell.angle_gamma   90.00
#
_symmetry.space_group_name_H-M   'P 1'
#
loop_
_entity.id
_entity.type
_entity.pdbx_description
1 polymer ?
#
loop_
_entity_poly.entity_id
_entity_poly.type
_entity_poly.pdbx_seq_one_letter_code
_entity_poly.pdbx_strand_id
1 'polypeptide(L)'
;MSSRNLTSNFLEFRNRASQNRTNHADNSKWDDRNPLLNDDEDDDVVHFERNDAFLWMEFHRKIQSQFGEIRNQIKKLQQLQAKCLTRQVFDEDAHSDSEIRLITKDITSMLDNCQMSVQKFSSFAKKSQANSYEQQLVSNAAQATFNTFQDLALKFNQCQSNYVRIETLIAHML
;
A
#
# COMPACT_ATOMS: atom_id res chain seq x y z
N MET A 1 -0.07 29.95 3.80
CA MET A 1 0.73 29.96 2.55
C MET A 1 -0.23 29.81 1.39
N SER A 2 -0.27 30.77 0.47
CA SER A 2 -1.13 30.71 -0.73
C SER A 2 -0.31 30.13 -1.88
N SER A 3 -0.80 29.09 -2.56
CA SER A 3 -0.15 28.51 -3.75
C SER A 3 -1.03 28.72 -4.97
N ARG A 4 -0.41 29.08 -6.11
CA ARG A 4 -1.09 29.29 -7.39
C ARG A 4 -0.94 28.02 -8.24
N ASN A 5 -2.06 27.43 -8.66
CA ASN A 5 -2.06 26.29 -9.57
C ASN A 5 -1.93 26.76 -11.03
N LEU A 6 -0.88 26.33 -11.72
CA LEU A 6 -0.57 26.68 -13.11
C LEU A 6 -0.73 25.50 -14.08
N THR A 7 -1.23 24.35 -13.62
CA THR A 7 -1.32 23.13 -14.42
C THR A 7 -2.15 23.32 -15.68
N SER A 8 -3.28 24.05 -15.61
CA SER A 8 -4.13 24.33 -16.78
C SER A 8 -3.38 25.13 -17.85
N ASN A 9 -2.69 26.20 -17.46
CA ASN A 9 -1.93 27.05 -18.38
C ASN A 9 -0.77 26.25 -19.02
N PHE A 10 -0.06 25.45 -18.22
CA PHE A 10 1.00 24.58 -18.72
C PHE A 10 0.47 23.58 -19.76
N LEU A 11 -0.66 22.93 -19.49
CA LEU A 11 -1.28 21.98 -20.42
C LEU A 11 -1.73 22.67 -21.72
N GLU A 12 -2.31 23.86 -21.63
CA GLU A 12 -2.73 24.65 -22.79
C GLU A 12 -1.54 25.02 -23.68
N PHE A 13 -0.44 25.52 -23.09
CA PHE A 13 0.77 25.84 -23.85
C PHE A 13 1.44 24.60 -24.45
N ARG A 14 1.52 23.49 -23.71
CA ARG A 14 2.06 22.22 -24.22
C ARG A 14 1.24 21.71 -25.41
N ASN A 15 -0.09 21.68 -25.28
CA ASN A 15 -0.98 21.20 -26.32
C ASN A 15 -0.91 22.11 -27.57
N ARG A 16 -0.87 23.44 -27.38
CA ARG A 16 -0.68 24.39 -28.48
C ARG A 16 0.66 24.22 -29.17
N ALA A 17 1.75 24.00 -28.43
CA ALA A 17 3.08 23.78 -29.01
C ALA A 17 3.14 22.47 -29.84
N SER A 18 2.53 21.38 -29.37
CA SER A 18 2.45 20.12 -30.10
C SER A 18 1.60 20.25 -31.38
N GLN A 19 0.45 20.93 -31.32
CA GLN A 19 -0.39 21.21 -32.49
C GLN A 19 0.29 22.15 -33.49
N ASN A 20 1.06 23.13 -32.99
CA ASN A 20 1.79 24.04 -33.87
C ASN A 20 2.91 23.31 -34.65
N ARG A 21 3.56 22.30 -34.05
CA ARG A 21 4.54 21.45 -34.74
C ARG A 21 3.90 20.59 -35.84
N THR A 22 2.73 19.99 -35.59
CA THR A 22 2.03 19.20 -36.61
C THR A 22 1.54 20.06 -37.78
N ASN A 23 1.08 21.29 -37.50
CA ASN A 23 0.65 22.22 -38.54
C ASN A 23 1.83 22.80 -39.34
N HIS A 24 3.04 22.86 -38.76
CA HIS A 24 4.24 23.27 -39.49
C HIS A 24 4.83 22.13 -40.34
N ALA A 25 4.67 20.87 -39.93
CA ALA A 25 5.09 19.69 -40.70
C ALA A 25 4.25 19.45 -41.97
N ASP A 26 2.98 19.88 -41.98
CA ASP A 26 2.10 19.74 -43.15
C ASP A 26 2.35 20.82 -44.22
N ASN A 27 3.02 21.92 -43.85
CA ASN A 27 3.41 23.00 -44.77
C ASN A 27 4.81 22.81 -45.38
N SER A 28 5.57 21.81 -44.93
CA SER A 28 6.84 21.38 -45.55
C SER A 28 6.59 20.25 -46.57
N LYS A 29 5.72 20.49 -47.56
CA LYS A 29 5.49 19.55 -48.68
C LYS A 29 6.63 19.56 -49.71
N TRP A 30 7.77 20.17 -49.38
CA TRP A 30 8.90 20.34 -50.29
C TRP A 30 10.20 20.32 -49.48
N ASP A 31 10.57 19.15 -48.98
CA ASP A 31 11.97 18.72 -49.06
C ASP A 31 12.05 17.19 -48.99
N ASP A 32 13.10 16.66 -49.58
CA ASP A 32 13.21 15.36 -50.21
C ASP A 32 12.94 14.12 -49.35
N ARG A 33 12.39 13.13 -50.06
CA ARG A 33 12.46 11.70 -49.73
C ARG A 33 13.91 11.32 -49.35
N ASN A 34 14.16 11.08 -48.08
CA ASN A 34 15.19 10.16 -47.63
C ASN A 34 14.78 9.59 -46.27
N PRO A 35 14.06 8.45 -46.22
CA PRO A 35 14.14 7.61 -45.06
C PRO A 35 15.54 7.01 -45.09
N LEU A 36 16.48 7.65 -44.39
CA LEU A 36 17.71 6.97 -43.98
C LEU A 36 17.27 5.89 -42.99
N LEU A 37 16.82 4.76 -43.54
CA LEU A 37 16.94 3.45 -42.92
C LEU A 37 18.43 3.24 -42.71
N ASN A 38 18.94 3.79 -41.61
CA ASN A 38 20.11 3.21 -40.99
C ASN A 38 19.65 1.85 -40.51
N ASP A 39 20.09 0.85 -41.26
CA ASP A 39 20.06 -0.58 -41.00
C ASP A 39 20.99 -0.89 -39.81
N ASP A 40 20.78 -0.19 -38.71
CA ASP A 40 21.21 -0.65 -37.41
C ASP A 40 20.00 -1.44 -36.90
N GLU A 41 19.98 -2.73 -37.21
CA GLU A 41 19.30 -3.75 -36.42
C GLU A 41 19.87 -3.71 -34.98
N ASP A 42 19.66 -2.59 -34.29
CA ASP A 42 19.59 -2.60 -32.84
C ASP A 42 18.39 -3.48 -32.54
N ASP A 43 18.73 -4.71 -32.18
CA ASP A 43 17.89 -5.68 -31.50
C ASP A 43 17.23 -4.96 -30.32
N ASP A 44 16.13 -4.24 -30.61
CA ASP A 44 15.22 -3.62 -29.66
C ASP A 44 14.38 -4.73 -28.98
N VAL A 45 15.01 -5.89 -28.77
CA VAL A 45 14.76 -6.72 -27.62
C VAL A 45 15.05 -5.80 -26.45
N VAL A 46 14.00 -5.15 -25.99
CA VAL A 46 13.89 -4.62 -24.64
C VAL A 46 14.33 -5.77 -23.75
N HIS A 47 15.62 -5.78 -23.41
CA HIS A 47 16.13 -6.62 -22.35
C HIS A 47 15.34 -6.13 -21.15
N PHE A 48 14.31 -6.89 -20.80
CA PHE A 48 13.64 -6.81 -19.52
C PHE A 48 14.67 -7.31 -18.52
N GLU A 49 15.76 -6.54 -18.36
CA GLU A 49 16.67 -6.61 -17.24
C GLU A 49 15.78 -6.82 -16.05
N ARG A 50 15.98 -7.96 -15.35
CA ARG A 50 15.16 -8.40 -14.23
C ARG A 50 14.68 -7.18 -13.50
N ASN A 51 13.38 -6.89 -13.68
CA ASN A 51 12.81 -5.63 -13.26
C ASN A 51 12.61 -5.75 -11.75
N ASP A 52 13.71 -5.64 -11.01
CA ASP A 52 13.74 -5.66 -9.55
C ASP A 52 12.77 -4.59 -9.01
N ALA A 53 12.60 -3.50 -9.78
CA ALA A 53 11.57 -2.49 -9.57
C ALA A 53 10.15 -3.08 -9.53
N PHE A 54 9.79 -3.92 -10.50
CA PHE A 54 8.51 -4.61 -10.55
C PHE A 54 8.33 -5.59 -9.38
N LEU A 55 9.40 -6.32 -9.02
CA LEU A 55 9.35 -7.33 -7.96
C LEU A 55 9.09 -6.73 -6.57
N TRP A 56 9.81 -5.66 -6.22
CA TRP A 56 9.63 -5.02 -4.90
C TRP A 56 8.28 -4.30 -4.81
N MET A 57 7.79 -3.74 -5.91
CA MET A 57 6.47 -3.12 -6.01
C MET A 57 5.35 -4.12 -5.80
N GLU A 58 5.44 -5.30 -6.40
CA GLU A 58 4.45 -6.38 -6.17
C GLU A 58 4.49 -6.87 -4.73
N PHE A 59 5.69 -6.98 -4.15
CA PHE A 59 5.88 -7.33 -2.74
C PHE A 59 5.22 -6.31 -1.81
N HIS A 60 5.44 -5.02 -2.09
CA HIS A 60 4.84 -3.92 -1.35
C HIS A 60 3.31 -3.92 -1.49
N ARG A 61 2.77 -4.07 -2.71
CA ARG A 61 1.33 -4.12 -3.00
C ARG A 61 0.64 -5.24 -2.23
N LYS A 62 1.25 -6.44 -2.19
CA LYS A 62 0.72 -7.57 -1.44
C LYS A 62 0.61 -7.27 0.06
N ILE A 63 1.65 -6.66 0.65
CA ILE A 63 1.62 -6.27 2.07
C ILE A 63 0.53 -5.20 2.32
N GLN A 64 0.40 -4.21 1.43
CA GLN A 64 -0.64 -3.19 1.56
C GLN A 64 -2.06 -3.79 1.53
N SER A 65 -2.29 -4.82 0.72
CA SER A 65 -3.55 -5.58 0.73
C SER A 65 -3.79 -6.23 2.09
N GLN A 66 -2.79 -6.93 2.64
CA GLN A 66 -2.87 -7.55 3.96
C GLN A 66 -3.16 -6.52 5.06
N PHE A 67 -2.55 -5.32 5.00
CA PHE A 67 -2.87 -4.24 5.93
C PHE A 67 -4.33 -3.79 5.83
N GLY A 68 -4.88 -3.72 4.61
CA GLY A 68 -6.30 -3.42 4.40
C GLY A 68 -7.22 -4.44 5.08
N GLU A 69 -6.93 -5.73 4.88
CA GLU A 69 -7.69 -6.83 5.48
C GLU A 69 -7.60 -6.81 7.01
N ILE A 70 -6.40 -6.65 7.57
CA ILE A 70 -6.18 -6.55 9.04
C ILE A 70 -6.95 -5.36 9.61
N ARG A 71 -6.91 -4.19 8.97
CA ARG A 71 -7.67 -3.00 9.42
C ARG A 71 -9.17 -3.27 9.46
N ASN A 72 -9.70 -3.96 8.46
CA ASN A 72 -11.12 -4.29 8.40
C ASN A 72 -11.50 -5.26 9.52
N GLN A 73 -10.67 -6.27 9.79
CA GLN A 73 -10.91 -7.21 10.89
C GLN A 73 -10.82 -6.53 12.26
N ILE A 74 -9.84 -5.65 12.50
CA ILE A 74 -9.75 -4.86 13.74
C ILE A 74 -11.00 -4.00 13.93
N LYS A 75 -11.53 -3.37 12.87
CA LYS A 75 -12.79 -2.62 12.95
C LYS A 75 -13.98 -3.51 13.30
N LYS A 76 -14.07 -4.71 12.71
CA LYS A 76 -15.12 -5.69 13.03
C LYS A 76 -15.05 -6.10 14.50
N LEU A 77 -13.86 -6.40 15.00
CA LEU A 77 -13.61 -6.71 16.41
C LEU A 77 -14.07 -5.59 17.33
N GLN A 78 -13.70 -4.33 17.03
CA GLN A 78 -14.12 -3.16 17.81
C GLN A 78 -15.65 -3.03 17.90
N GLN A 79 -16.35 -3.28 16.78
CA GLN A 79 -17.81 -3.20 16.75
C GLN A 79 -18.46 -4.31 17.59
N LEU A 80 -17.94 -5.53 17.54
CA LEU A 80 -18.44 -6.64 18.37
C LEU A 80 -18.20 -6.38 19.85
N GLN A 81 -16.99 -5.95 20.21
CA GLN A 81 -16.62 -5.59 21.58
C GLN A 81 -17.52 -4.46 22.12
N ALA A 82 -17.76 -3.41 21.33
CA ALA A 82 -18.66 -2.33 21.72
C ALA A 82 -20.10 -2.82 21.93
N LYS A 83 -20.62 -3.68 21.06
CA LYS A 83 -21.95 -4.27 21.20
C LYS A 83 -22.09 -5.06 22.50
N CYS A 84 -21.09 -5.89 22.84
CA CYS A 84 -21.09 -6.68 24.08
C CYS A 84 -21.13 -5.78 25.32
N LEU A 85 -20.33 -4.71 25.34
CA LEU A 85 -20.30 -3.76 26.46
C LEU A 85 -21.61 -2.98 26.65
N THR A 86 -22.38 -2.76 25.58
CA THR A 86 -23.66 -2.02 25.65
C THR A 86 -24.87 -2.88 25.97
N ARG A 87 -24.75 -4.21 25.90
CA ARG A 87 -25.89 -5.12 26.06
C ARG A 87 -26.00 -5.53 27.53
N GLN A 88 -27.14 -5.24 28.16
CA GLN A 88 -27.43 -5.72 29.51
C GLN A 88 -27.49 -7.25 29.50
N VAL A 89 -26.67 -7.86 30.37
CA VAL A 89 -26.45 -9.28 30.63
C VAL A 89 -27.73 -10.12 30.49
N PHE A 90 -27.97 -10.75 29.33
CA PHE A 90 -29.00 -11.78 29.19
C PHE A 90 -28.65 -12.77 28.07
N ASP A 91 -28.35 -14.01 28.49
CA ASP A 91 -28.26 -15.32 27.81
C ASP A 91 -27.54 -15.49 26.46
N GLU A 92 -27.09 -14.45 25.75
CA GLU A 92 -26.33 -14.60 24.49
C GLU A 92 -24.79 -14.51 24.63
N ASP A 93 -24.29 -14.34 25.85
CA ASP A 93 -22.87 -14.05 26.15
C ASP A 93 -21.91 -15.12 25.59
N ALA A 94 -22.31 -16.39 25.63
CA ALA A 94 -21.46 -17.49 25.18
C ALA A 94 -21.19 -17.48 23.66
N HIS A 95 -22.14 -17.01 22.84
CA HIS A 95 -21.98 -17.00 21.39
C HIS A 95 -21.15 -15.78 20.93
N SER A 96 -21.41 -14.61 21.51
CA SER A 96 -20.63 -13.40 21.21
C SER A 96 -19.18 -13.50 21.65
N ASP A 97 -18.92 -14.11 22.82
CA ASP A 97 -17.56 -14.34 23.30
C ASP A 97 -16.78 -15.31 22.41
N SER A 98 -17.45 -16.35 21.91
CA SER A 98 -16.86 -17.28 20.96
C SER A 98 -16.50 -16.57 19.64
N GLU A 99 -17.37 -15.70 19.13
CA GLU A 99 -17.09 -14.91 17.92
C GLU A 99 -15.92 -13.93 18.13
N ILE A 100 -15.86 -13.24 19.27
CA ILE A 100 -14.73 -12.36 19.62
C ILE A 100 -13.42 -13.14 19.69
N ARG A 101 -13.42 -14.32 20.34
CA ARG A 101 -12.23 -15.18 20.43
C ARG A 101 -11.76 -15.64 19.06
N LEU A 102 -12.69 -16.04 18.19
CA LEU A 102 -12.38 -16.46 16.83
C LEU A 102 -11.74 -15.33 16.02
N ILE A 103 -12.37 -14.15 15.97
CA ILE A 103 -11.83 -13.00 15.22
C ILE A 103 -10.49 -12.53 15.80
N THR A 104 -10.32 -12.59 17.12
CA THR A 104 -9.05 -12.26 17.77
C THR A 104 -7.95 -13.21 17.30
N LYS A 105 -8.23 -14.51 17.26
CA LYS A 105 -7.28 -15.52 16.76
C LYS A 105 -6.95 -15.30 15.28
N ASP A 106 -7.95 -14.99 14.47
CA ASP A 106 -7.77 -14.71 13.05
C ASP A 106 -6.89 -13.48 12.83
N ILE A 107 -7.13 -12.37 13.55
CA ILE A 107 -6.30 -11.17 13.48
C ILE A 107 -4.86 -11.47 13.89
N THR A 108 -4.63 -12.24 14.96
CA THR A 108 -3.28 -12.65 15.37
C THR A 108 -2.58 -13.41 14.27
N SER A 109 -3.25 -14.40 13.66
CA SER A 109 -2.67 -15.16 12.54
C SER A 109 -2.36 -14.28 11.33
N MET A 110 -3.23 -13.32 11.02
CA MET A 110 -2.99 -12.35 9.94
C MET A 110 -1.80 -11.44 10.25
N LEU A 111 -1.65 -10.98 11.50
CA LEU A 111 -0.51 -10.17 11.94
C LEU A 111 0.80 -10.97 11.86
N ASP A 112 0.82 -12.23 12.27
CA ASP A 112 2.00 -13.10 12.17
C ASP A 112 2.42 -13.30 10.71
N ASN A 113 1.45 -13.62 9.84
CA ASN A 113 1.68 -13.79 8.41
C ASN A 113 2.18 -12.49 7.75
N CYS A 114 1.62 -11.35 8.17
CA CYS A 114 2.04 -10.05 7.69
C CYS A 114 3.45 -9.69 8.19
N GLN A 115 3.78 -9.97 9.45
CA GLN A 115 5.12 -9.80 10.01
C GLN A 115 6.16 -10.57 9.20
N MET A 116 5.90 -11.85 8.90
CA MET A 116 6.79 -12.65 8.07
C MET A 116 6.97 -12.04 6.67
N SER A 117 5.90 -11.48 6.11
CA SER A 117 5.94 -10.79 4.81
C SER A 117 6.80 -9.53 4.91
N VAL A 118 6.57 -8.66 5.90
CA VAL A 118 7.38 -7.46 6.14
C VAL A 118 8.86 -7.79 6.33
N GLN A 119 9.19 -8.83 7.09
CA GLN A 119 10.58 -9.26 7.28
C GLN A 119 11.24 -9.74 5.98
N LYS A 120 10.48 -10.46 5.13
CA LYS A 120 10.94 -10.84 3.79
C LYS A 120 11.16 -9.61 2.91
N PHE A 121 10.28 -8.59 2.99
CA PHE A 121 10.47 -7.34 2.26
C PHE A 121 11.74 -6.61 2.68
N SER A 122 11.95 -6.46 3.99
CA SER A 122 13.15 -5.83 4.53
C SER A 122 14.43 -6.60 4.17
N SER A 123 14.35 -7.93 4.10
CA SER A 123 15.47 -8.77 3.65
C SER A 123 15.72 -8.61 2.15
N PHE A 124 14.68 -8.50 1.34
CA PHE A 124 14.77 -8.20 -0.09
C PHE A 124 15.42 -6.83 -0.32
N ALA A 125 14.96 -5.79 0.40
CA ALA A 125 15.49 -4.43 0.31
C ALA A 125 17.01 -4.36 0.55
N LYS A 126 17.52 -5.18 1.49
CA LYS A 126 18.95 -5.27 1.79
C LYS A 126 19.78 -5.98 0.71
N LYS A 127 19.16 -6.89 -0.04
CA LYS A 127 19.82 -7.75 -1.03
C LYS A 127 19.69 -7.24 -2.47
N SER A 128 18.77 -6.33 -2.73
CA SER A 128 18.56 -5.75 -4.06
C SER A 128 19.86 -5.09 -4.54
N GLN A 129 20.29 -5.46 -5.75
CA GLN A 129 21.48 -4.90 -6.42
C GLN A 129 21.12 -3.71 -7.30
N ALA A 130 20.00 -3.04 -7.02
CA ALA A 130 19.53 -1.89 -7.78
C ALA A 130 20.48 -0.68 -7.66
N ASN A 131 20.30 0.29 -8.55
CA ASN A 131 21.01 1.57 -8.50
C ASN A 131 20.81 2.25 -7.12
N SER A 132 21.78 3.06 -6.67
CA SER A 132 21.80 3.70 -5.35
C SER A 132 20.49 4.41 -4.99
N TYR A 133 19.87 5.12 -5.94
CA TYR A 133 18.58 5.79 -5.73
C TYR A 133 17.42 4.80 -5.53
N GLU A 134 17.39 3.73 -6.31
CA GLU A 134 16.35 2.71 -6.21
C GLU A 134 16.52 1.89 -4.92
N GLN A 135 17.75 1.54 -4.56
CA GLN A 135 18.03 0.88 -3.29
C GLN A 135 17.55 1.71 -2.10
N GLN A 136 17.79 3.03 -2.12
CA GLN A 136 17.30 3.94 -1.09
C GLN A 136 15.76 4.02 -1.08
N LEU A 137 15.12 4.05 -2.26
CA LEU A 137 13.66 4.02 -2.39
C LEU A 137 13.06 2.75 -1.78
N VAL A 138 13.61 1.57 -2.11
CA VAL A 138 13.15 0.28 -1.59
C VAL A 138 13.38 0.19 -0.08
N SER A 139 14.51 0.69 0.43
CA SER A 139 14.78 0.76 1.86
C SER A 139 13.77 1.63 2.61
N ASN A 140 13.48 2.83 2.08
CA ASN A 140 12.48 3.74 2.63
C ASN A 140 11.08 3.11 2.60
N ALA A 141 10.71 2.45 1.50
CA ALA A 141 9.44 1.74 1.38
C ALA A 141 9.34 0.60 2.41
N ALA A 142 10.40 -0.18 2.61
CA ALA A 142 10.45 -1.23 3.62
C ALA A 142 10.29 -0.68 5.04
N GLN A 143 10.98 0.41 5.36
CA GLN A 143 10.86 1.07 6.67
C GLN A 143 9.45 1.63 6.91
N ALA A 144 8.87 2.32 5.92
CA ALA A 144 7.50 2.83 6.01
C ALA A 144 6.47 1.70 6.19
N THR A 145 6.69 0.58 5.48
CA THR A 145 5.87 -0.63 5.60
C THR A 145 5.98 -1.23 7.01
N PHE A 146 7.19 -1.33 7.56
CA PHE A 146 7.41 -1.80 8.93
C PHE A 146 6.73 -0.90 9.96
N ASN A 147 6.87 0.42 9.85
CA ASN A 147 6.20 1.37 10.75
C ASN A 147 4.67 1.20 10.70
N THR A 148 4.12 1.05 9.49
CA THR A 148 2.67 0.84 9.31
C THR A 148 2.21 -0.48 9.93
N PHE A 149 2.99 -1.55 9.82
CA PHE A 149 2.72 -2.82 10.48
C PHE A 149 2.73 -2.68 12.00
N GLN A 150 3.74 -2.00 12.56
CA GLN A 150 3.86 -1.76 14.00
C GLN A 150 2.65 -0.98 14.53
N ASP A 151 2.21 0.06 13.82
CA ASP A 151 1.01 0.82 14.17
C ASP A 151 -0.25 -0.06 14.19
N LEU A 152 -0.37 -1.03 13.27
CA LEU A 152 -1.49 -1.96 13.25
C LEU A 152 -1.47 -2.91 14.44
N ALA A 153 -0.30 -3.48 14.75
CA ALA A 153 -0.12 -4.34 15.91
C ALA A 153 -0.43 -3.58 17.21
N LEU A 154 0.05 -2.33 17.34
CA LEU A 154 -0.24 -1.47 18.49
C LEU A 154 -1.74 -1.17 18.61
N LYS A 155 -2.42 -0.84 17.51
CA LYS A 155 -3.88 -0.61 17.52
C LYS A 155 -4.65 -1.85 17.95
N PHE A 156 -4.26 -3.03 17.48
CA PHE A 156 -4.87 -4.28 17.90
C PHE A 156 -4.68 -4.54 19.40
N ASN A 157 -3.45 -4.39 19.90
CA ASN A 157 -3.15 -4.55 21.32
C ASN A 157 -3.94 -3.56 22.18
N GLN A 158 -3.99 -2.29 21.79
CA GLN A 158 -4.77 -1.26 22.50
C GLN A 158 -6.26 -1.60 22.52
N CYS A 159 -6.81 -2.10 21.42
CA CYS A 159 -8.20 -2.55 21.33
C CYS A 159 -8.49 -3.64 22.37
N GLN A 160 -7.66 -4.68 22.41
CA GLN A 160 -7.80 -5.79 23.34
C GLN A 160 -7.60 -5.38 24.80
N SER A 161 -6.56 -4.59 25.10
CA SER A 161 -6.31 -4.10 26.45
C SER A 161 -7.47 -3.24 26.96
N ASN A 162 -8.05 -2.40 26.10
CA ASN A 162 -9.21 -1.58 26.47
C ASN A 162 -10.44 -2.45 26.76
N TYR A 163 -10.71 -3.46 25.93
CA TYR A 163 -11.82 -4.38 26.13
C TYR A 163 -11.72 -5.11 27.48
N VAL A 164 -10.58 -5.76 27.74
CA VAL A 164 -10.32 -6.49 29.00
C VAL A 164 -10.46 -5.56 30.22
N ARG A 165 -9.97 -4.33 30.12
CA ARG A 165 -10.07 -3.34 31.21
C ARG A 165 -11.53 -2.95 31.49
N ILE A 166 -12.35 -2.77 30.46
CA ILE A 166 -13.75 -2.39 30.65
C ILE A 166 -14.54 -3.57 31.21
N GLU A 167 -14.32 -4.77 30.67
CA GLU A 167 -14.94 -6.02 31.14
C GLU A 167 -14.67 -6.25 32.64
N THR A 168 -13.40 -6.12 33.07
CA THR A 168 -13.03 -6.25 34.49
C THR A 168 -13.66 -5.18 35.38
N LEU A 169 -13.78 -3.93 34.91
CA LEU A 169 -14.46 -2.87 35.67
C LEU A 169 -15.96 -3.14 35.82
N ILE A 170 -16.63 -3.64 34.78
CA ILE A 170 -18.05 -4.02 34.84
C ILE A 170 -18.24 -5.17 35.83
N ALA A 171 -17.37 -6.20 35.78
CA ALA A 171 -17.43 -7.34 36.70
C ALA A 171 -17.23 -6.95 38.17
N HIS A 172 -16.50 -5.88 38.47
CA HIS A 172 -16.31 -5.37 39.84
C HIS A 172 -17.46 -4.47 40.33
N MET A 173 -18.32 -3.97 39.42
CA MET A 173 -19.46 -3.11 39.77
C MET A 173 -20.77 -3.87 39.97
N LEU A 174 -20.82 -5.15 39.58
CA LEU A 174 -21.94 -6.08 39.80
C LEU A 174 -21.70 -6.94 41.04
#